data_AF-A0A3D2EPL9-F1
#
_entry.id   AF-A0A3D2EPL9-F1
#
_cell.length_a   1.000
_cell.length_b   1.000
_cell.length_c   1.000
_cell.angle_alpha   90.00
_cell.angle_beta   90.00
_cell.angle_gamma   90.00
#
_symmetry.space_group_name_H-M   'P 1'
#
loop_
_entity.id
_entity.type
_entity.pdbx_description
1 polymer ?
#
loop_
_entity_poly.entity_id
_entity_poly.type
_entity_poly.pdbx_seq_one_letter_code
_entity_poly.pdbx_strand_id
1 'polypeptide(L)'
;MVDFRSQTTVPPLRSQATGSALRSSAAQTPFASTIPAERRFKVANLFKFQRGRADLLFSVLILGVALLLALTFFDQSGWADRDLPQKRLGKVLKQPWIGPVIALLILVPAALGNLGLSLRRALLDRRKHRPNKTRYEVVQWLRAIEFIVYFIIYTRSIEIVGYLIATVIFAMLMVVRLGYRSWRWVGIAAGVSFLSVVFFRTLLQIKTPVNIWLYNQLPDGLERFMKVYF
;
A
#
# COMPACT_ATOMS: atom_id res chain seq x y z
N MET A 1 6.27 22.21 38.27
CA MET A 1 6.01 21.77 36.89
C MET A 1 4.86 22.63 36.39
N VAL A 2 5.15 23.75 35.74
CA VAL A 2 4.14 24.77 35.37
C VAL A 2 3.78 24.55 33.91
N ASP A 3 2.56 24.07 33.68
CA ASP A 3 1.98 23.92 32.34
C ASP A 3 1.74 25.30 31.72
N PHE A 4 2.64 25.72 30.83
CA PHE A 4 2.44 26.88 29.96
C PHE A 4 1.43 26.53 28.86
N ARG A 5 0.15 26.35 29.22
CA ARG A 5 -0.94 26.34 28.25
C ARG A 5 -1.20 27.77 27.83
N SER A 6 -0.78 28.14 26.63
CA SER A 6 -1.19 29.40 26.01
C SER A 6 -2.72 29.39 25.86
N GLN A 7 -3.43 30.07 26.77
CA GLN A 7 -4.86 30.32 26.66
C GLN A 7 -5.09 31.46 25.66
N THR A 8 -4.75 31.25 24.39
CA THR A 8 -5.29 32.10 23.33
C THR A 8 -6.70 31.60 23.04
N THR A 9 -7.69 32.27 23.64
CA THR A 9 -9.11 32.11 23.31
C THR A 9 -9.35 32.58 21.88
N VAL A 10 -9.09 31.69 20.91
CA VAL A 10 -9.39 31.96 19.50
C VAL A 10 -10.91 31.84 19.32
N PRO A 11 -11.61 32.90 18.91
CA PRO A 11 -13.06 32.87 18.75
C PRO A 11 -13.51 31.75 17.78
N PRO A 12 -14.72 31.21 17.95
CA PRO A 12 -15.26 30.20 17.04
C PRO A 12 -15.39 30.79 15.63
N LEU A 13 -14.67 30.20 14.67
CA LEU A 13 -14.86 30.50 13.25
C LEU A 13 -16.22 29.92 12.84
N ARG A 14 -17.18 30.80 12.59
CA ARG A 14 -18.52 30.45 12.10
C ARG A 14 -18.50 30.53 10.58
N SER A 15 -18.86 29.46 9.88
CA SER A 15 -19.13 29.55 8.45
C SER A 15 -20.39 30.41 8.26
N GLN A 16 -20.23 31.68 7.92
CA GLN A 16 -21.34 32.47 7.42
C GLN A 16 -21.47 32.17 5.93
N ALA A 17 -22.63 31.65 5.52
CA ALA A 17 -22.95 31.49 4.11
C ALA A 17 -23.17 32.88 3.51
N THR A 18 -22.12 33.51 3.00
CA THR A 18 -22.18 34.75 2.20
C THR A 18 -22.64 34.44 0.77
N GLY A 19 -23.80 33.79 0.64
CA GLY A 19 -24.40 33.45 -0.64
C GLY A 19 -25.91 33.29 -0.49
N SER A 20 -26.65 33.92 -1.42
CA SER A 20 -28.11 33.85 -1.53
C SER A 20 -28.64 32.45 -1.22
N ALA A 21 -29.46 32.34 -0.18
CA ALA A 21 -30.01 31.07 0.28
C ALA A 21 -30.91 30.46 -0.81
N LEU A 22 -30.53 29.30 -1.34
CA LEU A 22 -31.43 28.46 -2.12
C LEU A 22 -32.60 28.06 -1.22
N ARG A 23 -33.77 28.66 -1.47
CA ARG A 23 -34.97 28.52 -0.62
C ARG A 23 -35.65 27.17 -0.87
N SER A 24 -35.65 26.28 0.11
CA SER A 24 -36.68 25.25 0.28
C SER A 24 -37.42 25.46 1.61
N SER A 25 -38.72 25.17 1.59
CA SER A 25 -39.75 25.60 2.55
C SER A 25 -39.62 25.02 3.98
N ALA A 26 -40.15 25.81 4.93
CA ALA A 26 -40.58 25.54 6.31
C ALA A 26 -39.53 25.01 7.31
N ALA A 27 -39.15 25.89 8.25
CA ALA A 27 -38.21 25.71 9.37
C ALA A 27 -36.72 25.66 8.97
N GLN A 28 -36.24 26.73 8.31
CA GLN A 28 -34.81 26.95 8.08
C GLN A 28 -34.10 27.42 9.36
N THR A 29 -33.74 26.51 10.26
CA THR A 29 -32.59 26.79 11.13
C THR A 29 -31.35 26.82 10.23
N PRO A 30 -30.62 27.94 10.11
CA PRO A 30 -29.40 27.97 9.32
C PRO A 30 -28.46 26.88 9.86
N PHE A 31 -28.01 25.98 8.99
CA PHE A 31 -27.05 24.94 9.36
C PHE A 31 -25.76 25.62 9.82
N ALA A 32 -25.59 25.71 11.14
CA ALA A 32 -24.41 26.27 11.78
C ALA A 32 -23.53 25.13 12.24
N SER A 33 -22.55 24.74 11.43
CA SER A 33 -21.52 23.82 11.89
C SER A 33 -20.52 24.58 12.75
N THR A 34 -20.33 24.12 13.99
CA THR A 34 -19.27 24.59 14.86
C THR A 34 -18.18 23.53 14.87
N ILE A 35 -16.98 23.88 14.41
CA ILE A 35 -15.83 22.99 14.50
C ILE A 35 -15.17 23.23 15.86
N PRO A 36 -15.22 22.26 16.79
CA PRO A 36 -14.57 22.41 18.10
C PRO A 36 -13.07 22.61 17.90
N ALA A 37 -12.44 23.40 18.78
CA ALA A 37 -11.04 23.81 18.63
C ALA A 37 -10.08 22.62 18.49
N GLU A 38 -10.38 21.51 19.17
CA GLU A 38 -9.64 20.25 19.11
C GLU A 38 -9.70 19.53 17.75
N ARG A 39 -10.73 19.79 16.91
CA ARG A 39 -10.83 19.24 15.55
C ARG A 39 -10.31 20.19 14.48
N ARG A 40 -9.77 21.35 14.87
CA ARG A 40 -9.13 22.28 13.94
C ARG A 40 -7.79 21.70 13.50
N PHE A 41 -7.78 21.05 12.34
CA PHE A 41 -6.56 20.65 11.69
C PHE A 41 -6.03 21.82 10.85
N LYS A 42 -4.73 22.12 10.96
CA LYS A 42 -4.10 23.06 10.03
C LYS A 42 -3.83 22.32 8.73
N VAL A 43 -4.31 22.83 7.60
CA VAL A 43 -4.02 22.27 6.27
C VAL A 43 -2.51 22.15 6.02
N ALA A 44 -1.72 23.11 6.49
CA ALA A 44 -0.26 23.07 6.42
C ALA A 44 0.37 21.86 7.15
N ASN A 45 -0.30 21.29 8.17
CA ASN A 45 0.21 20.10 8.84
C ASN A 45 -0.04 18.81 8.04
N LEU A 46 -1.04 18.76 7.14
CA LEU A 46 -1.25 17.61 6.27
C LEU A 46 -0.09 17.39 5.30
N PHE A 47 0.52 18.48 4.83
CA PHE A 47 1.64 18.44 3.89
C PHE A 47 3.01 18.44 4.59
N LYS A 48 3.04 18.45 5.92
CA LYS A 48 4.29 18.41 6.66
C LYS A 48 4.83 16.98 6.67
N PHE A 49 5.86 16.74 5.85
CA PHE A 49 6.59 15.47 5.89
C PHE A 49 7.18 15.24 7.29
N GLN A 50 6.67 14.25 8.00
CA GLN A 50 7.20 13.81 9.29
C GLN A 50 7.97 12.50 9.09
N ARG A 51 9.29 12.53 9.33
CA ARG A 51 10.09 11.31 9.43
C ARG A 51 9.65 10.53 10.67
N GLY A 52 9.35 9.24 10.50
CA GLY A 52 9.01 8.32 11.59
C GLY A 52 10.20 8.09 12.53
N ARG A 53 9.95 7.52 13.72
CA ARG A 53 11.04 7.28 14.69
C ARG A 53 11.86 6.04 14.32
N ALA A 54 11.30 5.13 13.52
CA ALA A 54 12.00 4.00 12.94
C ALA A 54 12.72 4.35 11.62
N ASP A 55 12.84 5.63 11.25
CA ASP A 55 13.53 6.09 10.03
C ASP A 55 14.97 5.54 9.92
N LEU A 56 15.71 5.47 11.03
CA LEU A 56 17.05 4.87 11.02
C LEU A 56 17.02 3.38 10.65
N LEU A 57 16.12 2.61 11.27
CA LEU A 57 16.00 1.18 10.99
C LEU A 57 15.58 0.95 9.54
N PHE A 58 14.61 1.73 9.05
CA PHE A 58 14.18 1.69 7.66
C PHE A 58 15.34 2.01 6.69
N SER A 59 16.12 3.05 6.97
CA SER A 59 17.29 3.41 6.16
C SER A 59 18.35 2.32 6.14
N VAL A 60 18.61 1.67 7.27
CA VAL A 60 19.55 0.53 7.33
C VAL A 60 19.04 -0.66 6.51
N LEU A 61 17.74 -0.99 6.63
CA LEU A 61 17.13 -2.07 5.84
C LEU A 61 17.21 -1.81 4.33
N ILE A 62 16.85 -0.59 3.90
CA ILE A 62 16.92 -0.20 2.47
C ILE A 62 18.36 -0.20 1.97
N LEU A 63 19.33 0.29 2.76
CA LEU A 63 20.74 0.20 2.38
C LEU A 63 21.19 -1.26 2.27
N GLY A 64 20.78 -2.13 3.20
CA GLY A 64 21.06 -3.56 3.15
C GLY A 64 20.54 -4.21 1.86
N VAL A 65 19.30 -3.89 1.46
CA VAL A 65 18.73 -4.36 0.19
C VAL A 65 19.50 -3.79 -1.01
N ALA A 66 19.84 -2.50 -1.00
CA ALA A 66 20.59 -1.86 -2.08
C ALA A 66 21.98 -2.48 -2.25
N LEU A 67 22.67 -2.77 -1.15
CA LEU A 67 23.96 -3.45 -1.15
C LEU A 67 23.82 -4.90 -1.63
N LEU A 68 22.79 -5.63 -1.17
CA LEU A 68 22.52 -6.99 -1.64
C LEU A 68 22.34 -6.98 -3.16
N LEU A 69 21.49 -6.10 -3.70
CA LEU A 69 21.27 -5.99 -5.14
C LEU A 69 22.54 -5.61 -5.89
N ALA A 70 23.37 -4.73 -5.34
CA ALA A 70 24.66 -4.35 -5.93
C ALA A 70 25.66 -5.53 -5.93
N LEU A 71 25.67 -6.35 -4.89
CA LEU A 71 26.54 -7.52 -4.78
C LEU A 71 26.07 -8.64 -5.72
N THR A 72 24.77 -8.89 -5.82
CA THR A 72 24.19 -9.91 -6.73
C THR A 72 24.07 -9.44 -8.18
N PHE A 73 24.41 -8.17 -8.46
CA PHE A 73 24.20 -7.55 -9.75
C PHE A 73 24.90 -8.31 -10.88
N PHE A 74 26.18 -8.65 -10.68
CA PHE A 74 26.99 -9.27 -11.72
C PHE A 74 26.48 -10.67 -12.10
N ASP A 75 25.86 -11.38 -11.15
CA ASP A 75 25.36 -12.74 -11.34
C ASP A 75 23.95 -12.78 -11.97
N GLN A 76 23.10 -11.78 -11.67
CA GLN A 76 21.66 -11.84 -11.98
C GLN A 76 21.21 -10.86 -13.09
N SER A 77 22.06 -9.89 -13.49
CA SER A 77 21.66 -8.83 -14.44
C SER A 77 21.89 -9.16 -15.91
N GLY A 78 22.45 -10.33 -16.23
CA GLY A 78 22.91 -10.65 -17.59
C GLY A 78 24.14 -9.84 -18.00
N TRP A 79 24.90 -9.32 -17.03
CA TRP A 79 26.13 -8.58 -17.27
C TRP A 79 27.23 -9.42 -17.93
N ALA A 80 27.29 -10.72 -17.63
CA ALA A 80 28.24 -11.64 -18.25
C ALA A 80 27.99 -11.84 -19.76
N ASP A 81 26.72 -11.85 -20.17
CA ASP A 81 26.29 -12.10 -21.56
C ASP A 81 26.15 -10.82 -22.40
N ARG A 82 26.81 -9.73 -22.00
CA ARG A 82 26.66 -8.43 -22.65
C ARG A 82 27.35 -8.38 -24.01
N ASP A 83 26.61 -7.89 -25.00
CA ASP A 83 27.14 -7.62 -26.34
C ASP A 83 27.76 -6.22 -26.41
N LEU A 84 29.10 -6.14 -26.29
CA LEU A 84 29.86 -4.90 -26.12
C LEU A 84 30.03 -4.02 -27.39
N PRO A 85 30.14 -4.55 -28.62
CA PRO A 85 30.28 -3.70 -29.81
C PRO A 85 28.92 -3.16 -30.30
N GLN A 86 28.31 -2.26 -29.53
CA GLN A 86 27.06 -1.59 -29.93
C GLN A 86 27.28 -0.09 -30.13
N LYS A 87 27.43 0.33 -31.39
CA LYS A 87 27.62 1.76 -31.76
C LYS A 87 26.33 2.60 -31.68
N ARG A 88 25.16 1.96 -31.55
CA ARG A 88 23.86 2.63 -31.52
C ARG A 88 23.31 2.67 -30.09
N LEU A 89 23.09 3.88 -29.56
CA LEU A 89 22.51 4.10 -28.22
C LEU A 89 21.20 3.33 -27.99
N GLY A 90 20.32 3.25 -28.99
CA GLY A 90 19.06 2.52 -28.87
C GLY A 90 19.21 0.99 -28.72
N LYS A 91 20.33 0.41 -29.18
CA LYS A 91 20.63 -1.02 -28.96
C LYS A 91 21.26 -1.24 -27.59
N VAL A 92 22.11 -0.32 -27.16
CA VAL A 92 22.69 -0.28 -25.81
C VAL A 92 21.55 -0.24 -24.79
N LEU A 93 20.63 0.73 -24.85
CA LEU A 93 19.51 0.89 -23.90
C LEU A 93 18.56 -0.33 -23.80
N LYS A 94 18.53 -1.20 -24.80
CA LYS A 94 17.71 -2.43 -24.80
C LYS A 94 18.39 -3.62 -24.11
N GLN A 95 19.65 -3.47 -23.69
CA GLN A 95 20.37 -4.53 -23.02
C GLN A 95 19.79 -4.78 -21.62
N PRO A 96 19.69 -6.06 -21.19
CA PRO A 96 19.03 -6.44 -19.94
C PRO A 96 19.69 -5.82 -18.69
N TRP A 97 20.99 -5.52 -18.73
CA TRP A 97 21.74 -5.01 -17.58
C TRP A 97 21.64 -3.49 -17.37
N ILE A 98 21.24 -2.70 -18.39
CA ILE A 98 21.29 -1.22 -18.30
C ILE A 98 20.27 -0.66 -17.32
N GLY A 99 19.02 -1.15 -17.36
CA GLY A 99 17.99 -0.75 -16.41
C GLY A 99 18.42 -0.97 -14.97
N PRO A 100 18.88 -2.19 -14.61
CA PRO A 100 19.44 -2.48 -13.30
C PRO A 100 20.64 -1.59 -12.90
N VAL A 101 21.56 -1.27 -13.83
CA VAL A 101 22.68 -0.35 -13.53
C VAL A 101 22.19 1.05 -13.20
N ILE A 102 21.30 1.62 -14.01
CA ILE A 102 20.75 2.97 -13.76
C ILE A 102 20.02 2.98 -12.41
N ALA A 103 19.24 1.93 -12.13
CA ALA A 103 18.56 1.79 -10.85
C ALA A 103 19.54 1.77 -9.68
N LEU A 104 20.64 1.00 -9.75
CA LEU A 104 21.66 0.95 -8.70
C LEU A 104 22.44 2.26 -8.53
N LEU A 105 22.77 2.92 -9.63
CA LEU A 105 23.46 4.23 -9.62
C LEU A 105 22.63 5.31 -8.92
N ILE A 106 21.30 5.21 -8.96
CA ILE A 106 20.41 6.13 -8.23
C ILE A 106 20.18 5.63 -6.81
N LEU A 107 19.88 4.34 -6.64
CA LEU A 107 19.45 3.74 -5.38
C LEU A 107 20.55 3.76 -4.32
N VAL A 108 21.79 3.38 -4.66
CA VAL A 108 22.88 3.26 -3.68
C VAL A 108 23.26 4.63 -3.09
N PRO A 109 23.52 5.69 -3.89
CA PRO A 109 23.80 7.01 -3.34
C PRO A 109 22.61 7.59 -2.56
N ALA A 110 21.37 7.39 -3.03
CA ALA A 110 20.18 7.84 -2.32
C ALA A 110 20.03 7.13 -0.96
N ALA A 111 20.27 5.81 -0.90
CA ALA A 111 20.21 5.04 0.34
C ALA A 111 21.30 5.48 1.34
N LEU A 112 22.54 5.70 0.86
CA LEU A 112 23.64 6.21 1.70
C LEU A 112 23.34 7.62 2.23
N GLY A 113 22.85 8.51 1.37
CA GLY A 113 22.44 9.87 1.75
C GLY A 113 21.31 9.85 2.78
N ASN A 114 20.29 9.01 2.57
CA ASN A 114 19.19 8.88 3.52
C ASN A 114 19.66 8.30 4.87
N LEU A 115 20.53 7.28 4.87
CA LEU A 115 21.12 6.75 6.10
C LEU A 115 21.91 7.82 6.85
N GLY A 116 22.72 8.62 6.16
CA GLY A 116 23.45 9.74 6.77
C GLY A 116 22.52 10.75 7.46
N LEU A 117 21.40 11.11 6.81
CA LEU A 117 20.38 11.99 7.40
C LEU A 117 19.69 11.34 8.61
N SER A 118 19.32 10.07 8.52
CA SER A 118 18.68 9.32 9.61
C SER A 118 19.63 9.13 10.80
N LEU A 119 20.92 8.89 10.55
CA LEU A 119 21.96 8.78 11.59
C LEU A 119 22.16 10.11 12.33
N ARG A 120 22.33 11.21 11.60
CA ARG A 120 22.45 12.55 12.21
C ARG A 120 21.27 12.85 13.11
N ARG A 121 20.06 12.50 12.68
CA ARG A 121 18.84 12.69 13.47
C ARG A 121 18.78 11.77 14.69
N ALA A 122 19.11 10.50 14.54
CA ALA A 122 19.16 9.56 15.66
C ALA A 122 20.17 10.00 16.74
N LEU A 123 21.32 10.55 16.34
CA LEU A 123 22.29 11.13 17.26
C LEU A 123 21.73 12.36 18.00
N LEU A 124 21.03 13.25 17.28
CA LEU A 124 20.35 14.42 17.88
C LEU A 124 19.23 14.02 18.85
N ASP A 125 18.43 13.00 18.50
CA ASP A 125 17.33 12.52 19.33
C ASP A 125 17.83 11.83 20.60
N ARG A 126 18.97 11.12 20.52
CA ARG A 126 19.69 10.59 21.69
C ARG A 126 20.14 11.72 22.62
N ARG A 127 20.74 12.79 22.08
CA ARG A 127 21.14 13.97 22.87
C ARG A 127 19.96 14.66 23.56
N LYS A 128 18.78 14.62 22.95
CA LYS A 128 17.56 15.29 23.47
C LYS A 128 16.71 14.40 24.38
N HIS A 129 17.20 13.23 24.79
CA HIS A 129 16.48 12.26 25.62
C HIS A 129 15.02 12.03 25.18
N ARG A 130 14.77 12.02 23.86
CA ARG A 130 13.43 11.81 23.32
C ARG A 130 13.02 10.33 23.48
N PRO A 131 11.79 10.03 23.95
CA PRO A 131 11.36 8.65 24.17
C PRO A 131 11.26 7.90 22.84
N ASN A 132 11.92 6.75 22.76
CA ASN A 132 11.94 5.94 21.54
C ASN A 132 10.65 5.11 21.40
N LYS A 133 9.94 5.25 20.28
CA LYS A 133 8.76 4.40 19.93
C LYS A 133 9.03 3.45 18.74
N THR A 134 10.30 3.19 18.38
CA THR A 134 10.64 2.29 17.26
C THR A 134 9.94 0.93 17.36
N ARG A 135 9.83 0.34 18.56
CA ARG A 135 9.16 -0.97 18.75
C ARG A 135 7.71 -0.96 18.27
N TYR A 136 6.97 0.12 18.54
CA TYR A 136 5.58 0.25 18.11
C TYR A 136 5.46 0.31 16.58
N GLU A 137 6.34 1.09 15.94
CA GLU A 137 6.37 1.19 14.47
C GLU A 137 6.75 -0.15 13.82
N VAL A 138 7.73 -0.87 14.37
CA VAL A 138 8.13 -2.21 13.86
C VAL A 138 7.02 -3.23 14.01
N VAL A 139 6.31 -3.24 15.13
CA VAL A 139 5.13 -4.11 15.30
C VAL A 139 4.07 -3.78 14.25
N GLN A 140 3.86 -2.51 13.95
CA GLN A 140 2.93 -2.11 12.88
C GLN A 140 3.39 -2.60 11.50
N TRP A 141 4.70 -2.60 11.22
CA TRP A 141 5.24 -3.18 9.99
C TRP A 141 5.02 -4.69 9.92
N LEU A 142 5.25 -5.42 11.02
CA LEU A 142 5.00 -6.86 11.09
C LEU A 142 3.51 -7.19 10.88
N ARG A 143 2.61 -6.34 11.40
CA ARG A 143 1.16 -6.47 11.12
C ARG A 143 0.82 -6.25 9.64
N ALA A 144 1.63 -5.51 8.88
CA ALA A 144 1.43 -5.40 7.44
C ALA A 144 1.83 -6.69 6.69
N ILE A 145 2.83 -7.43 7.20
CA ILE A 145 3.24 -8.73 6.62
C ILE A 145 2.10 -9.75 6.66
N GLU A 146 1.20 -9.65 7.63
CA GLU A 146 -0.01 -10.47 7.70
C GLU A 146 -0.82 -10.44 6.38
N PHE A 147 -0.94 -9.28 5.74
CA PHE A 147 -1.62 -9.14 4.44
C PHE A 147 -0.85 -9.81 3.29
N ILE A 148 0.48 -9.83 3.35
CA ILE A 148 1.31 -10.57 2.40
C ILE A 148 1.03 -12.07 2.54
N VAL A 149 0.95 -12.58 3.77
CA VAL A 149 0.62 -13.98 4.04
C VAL A 149 -0.75 -14.34 3.50
N TYR A 150 -1.77 -13.50 3.74
CA TYR A 150 -3.10 -13.70 3.16
C TYR A 150 -3.06 -13.75 1.63
N PHE A 151 -2.26 -12.89 0.99
CA PHE A 151 -2.10 -12.89 -0.46
C PHE A 151 -1.42 -14.17 -0.97
N ILE A 152 -0.37 -14.66 -0.29
CA ILE A 152 0.28 -15.93 -0.64
C ILE A 152 -0.69 -17.12 -0.51
N ILE A 153 -1.50 -17.13 0.55
CA ILE A 153 -2.54 -18.15 0.73
C ILE A 153 -3.55 -18.08 -0.42
N TYR A 154 -3.96 -16.88 -0.82
CA TYR A 154 -4.86 -16.67 -1.95
C TYR A 154 -4.28 -17.19 -3.27
N THR A 155 -3.04 -16.84 -3.61
CA THR A 155 -2.43 -17.30 -4.88
C THR A 155 -2.33 -18.82 -4.95
N ARG A 156 -2.00 -19.48 -3.83
CA ARG A 156 -2.03 -20.95 -3.74
C ARG A 156 -3.44 -21.53 -3.81
N SER A 157 -4.43 -20.84 -3.24
CA SER A 157 -5.82 -21.29 -3.27
C SER A 157 -6.41 -21.29 -4.68
N ILE A 158 -5.98 -20.38 -5.57
CA ILE A 158 -6.44 -20.33 -6.97
C ILE A 158 -6.19 -21.66 -7.69
N GLU A 159 -5.06 -22.32 -7.44
CA GLU A 159 -4.70 -23.61 -8.05
C GLU A 159 -5.56 -24.78 -7.50
N ILE A 160 -6.16 -24.62 -6.32
CA ILE A 160 -6.89 -25.68 -5.62
C ILE A 160 -8.41 -25.56 -5.86
N VAL A 161 -8.98 -24.39 -5.58
CA VAL A 161 -10.42 -24.13 -5.59
C VAL A 161 -10.90 -23.30 -6.79
N GLY A 162 -9.98 -22.78 -7.60
CA GLY A 162 -10.28 -21.99 -8.78
C GLY A 162 -10.41 -20.48 -8.51
N TYR A 163 -10.36 -19.68 -9.57
CA TYR A 163 -10.21 -18.23 -9.47
C TYR A 163 -11.43 -17.55 -8.83
N LEU A 164 -12.64 -17.94 -9.22
CA LEU A 164 -13.87 -17.34 -8.71
C LEU A 164 -14.02 -17.53 -7.19
N ILE A 165 -13.96 -18.79 -6.74
CA ILE A 165 -14.20 -19.15 -5.34
C ILE A 165 -13.07 -18.59 -4.46
N ALA A 166 -11.80 -18.71 -4.89
CA ALA A 166 -10.67 -18.16 -4.16
C ALA A 166 -10.79 -16.64 -3.98
N THR A 167 -11.19 -15.90 -5.02
CA THR A 167 -11.28 -14.43 -4.97
C THR A 167 -12.42 -13.96 -4.07
N VAL A 168 -13.59 -14.61 -4.15
CA VAL A 168 -14.75 -14.26 -3.31
C VAL A 168 -14.45 -14.52 -1.85
N ILE A 169 -13.93 -15.71 -1.52
CA ILE A 169 -13.55 -16.06 -0.14
C ILE A 169 -12.48 -15.10 0.38
N PHE A 170 -11.45 -14.83 -0.42
CA PHE A 170 -10.38 -13.91 -0.05
C PHE A 170 -10.92 -12.51 0.26
N ALA A 171 -11.77 -11.95 -0.61
CA ALA A 171 -12.37 -10.63 -0.41
C ALA A 171 -13.23 -10.57 0.86
N MET A 172 -14.05 -11.59 1.11
CA MET A 172 -14.86 -11.69 2.34
C MET A 172 -13.98 -11.76 3.59
N LEU A 173 -12.93 -12.59 3.58
CA LEU A 173 -11.98 -12.70 4.71
C LEU A 173 -11.26 -11.37 4.96
N MET A 174 -10.87 -10.63 3.92
CA MET A 174 -10.19 -9.34 4.06
C MET A 174 -11.09 -8.28 4.70
N VAL A 175 -12.34 -8.19 4.26
CA VAL A 175 -13.31 -7.24 4.81
C VAL A 175 -13.61 -7.54 6.28
N VAL A 176 -13.74 -8.82 6.61
CA VAL A 176 -13.89 -9.28 8.00
C VAL A 176 -12.65 -8.93 8.83
N ARG A 177 -11.44 -9.16 8.30
CA ARG A 177 -10.17 -8.90 9.01
C ARG A 177 -9.92 -7.40 9.26
N LEU A 178 -10.41 -6.54 8.37
CA LEU A 178 -10.37 -5.08 8.53
C LEU A 178 -11.35 -4.55 9.58
N GLY A 179 -12.23 -5.40 10.13
CA GLY A 179 -13.18 -5.04 11.17
C GLY A 179 -14.60 -4.74 10.66
N TYR A 180 -14.85 -4.83 9.35
CA TYR A 180 -16.19 -4.68 8.78
C TYR A 180 -16.99 -5.97 8.97
N ARG A 181 -17.40 -6.24 10.21
CA ARG A 181 -18.01 -7.53 10.60
C ARG A 181 -19.50 -7.65 10.30
N SER A 182 -20.17 -6.58 9.88
CA SER A 182 -21.60 -6.65 9.56
C SER A 182 -21.82 -7.46 8.27
N TRP A 183 -22.88 -8.27 8.23
CA TRP A 183 -23.25 -9.08 7.06
C TRP A 183 -23.40 -8.26 5.77
N ARG A 184 -23.85 -6.99 5.89
CA ARG A 184 -23.96 -6.06 4.76
C ARG A 184 -22.63 -5.86 4.04
N TRP A 185 -21.56 -5.55 4.80
CA TRP A 185 -20.23 -5.35 4.23
C TRP A 185 -19.64 -6.62 3.63
N VAL A 186 -19.86 -7.78 4.25
CA VAL A 186 -19.43 -9.07 3.72
C VAL A 186 -20.16 -9.40 2.40
N GLY A 187 -21.47 -9.14 2.33
CA GLY A 187 -22.26 -9.31 1.11
C GLY A 187 -21.82 -8.38 -0.03
N ILE A 188 -21.56 -7.10 0.28
CA ILE A 188 -21.00 -6.15 -0.71
C ILE A 188 -19.64 -6.64 -1.21
N ALA A 189 -18.77 -7.14 -0.33
CA ALA A 189 -17.47 -7.69 -0.70
C ALA A 189 -17.59 -8.88 -1.65
N ALA A 190 -18.50 -9.81 -1.35
CA ALA A 190 -18.79 -10.95 -2.21
C ALA A 190 -19.31 -10.51 -3.60
N GLY A 191 -20.25 -9.56 -3.65
CA GLY A 191 -20.78 -9.03 -4.90
C GLY A 191 -19.74 -8.30 -5.76
N VAL A 192 -18.94 -7.42 -5.15
CA VAL A 192 -17.89 -6.67 -5.86
C VAL A 192 -16.77 -7.60 -6.35
N SER A 193 -16.36 -8.57 -5.53
CA SER A 193 -15.34 -9.55 -5.94
C SER A 193 -15.81 -10.46 -7.07
N PHE A 194 -17.07 -10.92 -7.02
CA PHE A 194 -17.71 -11.65 -8.12
C PHE A 194 -17.72 -10.82 -9.41
N LEU A 195 -18.19 -9.57 -9.34
CA LEU A 195 -18.22 -8.67 -10.50
C LEU A 195 -16.81 -8.41 -11.05
N SER A 196 -15.83 -8.27 -10.16
CA SER A 196 -14.42 -8.10 -10.55
C SER A 196 -13.92 -9.32 -11.32
N VAL A 197 -14.20 -10.55 -10.86
CA VAL A 197 -13.83 -11.79 -11.57
C VAL A 197 -14.45 -11.83 -12.96
N VAL A 198 -15.75 -11.50 -13.08
CA VAL A 198 -16.45 -11.45 -14.38
C VAL A 198 -15.82 -10.40 -15.29
N PHE A 199 -15.51 -9.21 -14.78
CA PHE A 199 -14.84 -8.14 -15.53
C PHE A 199 -13.47 -8.59 -16.04
N PHE A 200 -12.65 -9.18 -15.17
CA PHE A 200 -11.32 -9.67 -15.51
C PHE A 200 -11.36 -10.81 -16.53
N ARG A 201 -12.33 -11.73 -16.43
CA ARG A 201 -12.47 -12.80 -17.41
C ARG A 201 -12.97 -12.28 -18.76
N THR A 202 -13.98 -11.42 -18.77
CA THR A 202 -14.66 -10.98 -20.00
C THR A 202 -13.84 -9.95 -20.78
N LEU A 203 -13.23 -8.95 -20.11
CA LEU A 203 -12.43 -7.94 -20.79
C LEU A 203 -10.98 -8.36 -21.04
N LEU A 204 -10.34 -8.99 -20.06
CA LEU A 204 -8.89 -9.24 -20.08
C LEU A 204 -8.51 -10.67 -20.49
N GLN A 205 -9.49 -11.57 -20.67
CA GLN A 205 -9.31 -12.96 -21.12
C GLN A 205 -8.16 -13.68 -20.40
N ILE A 206 -8.05 -13.47 -19.08
CA ILE A 206 -6.97 -14.03 -18.28
C ILE A 206 -7.05 -15.55 -18.32
N LYS A 207 -5.93 -16.18 -18.69
CA LYS A 207 -5.78 -17.63 -18.71
C LYS A 207 -5.77 -18.15 -17.27
N THR A 208 -6.80 -18.92 -16.90
CA THR A 208 -6.86 -19.61 -15.62
C THR A 208 -6.14 -20.97 -15.71
N PRO A 209 -5.54 -21.46 -14.62
CA PRO A 209 -4.92 -22.78 -14.60
C PRO A 209 -5.95 -23.86 -14.94
N VAL A 210 -5.59 -24.78 -15.84
CA VAL A 210 -6.51 -25.78 -16.40
C VAL A 210 -6.80 -26.92 -15.41
N ASN A 211 -5.85 -27.21 -14.51
CA ASN A 211 -5.97 -28.27 -13.52
C ASN A 211 -6.32 -27.70 -12.14
N ILE A 212 -7.61 -27.58 -11.86
CA ILE A 212 -8.15 -27.13 -10.58
C ILE A 212 -8.72 -28.35 -9.87
N TRP A 213 -8.18 -28.68 -8.70
CA TRP A 213 -8.55 -29.89 -7.94
C TRP A 213 -10.05 -29.96 -7.65
N LEU A 214 -10.66 -28.85 -7.21
CA LEU A 214 -12.08 -28.80 -6.87
C LEU A 214 -12.97 -29.05 -8.10
N TYR A 215 -12.58 -28.53 -9.27
CA TYR A 215 -13.42 -28.65 -10.47
C TYR A 215 -13.49 -30.10 -10.96
N ASN A 216 -12.44 -30.89 -10.76
CA ASN A 216 -12.40 -32.32 -11.10
C ASN A 216 -13.34 -33.19 -10.23
N GLN A 217 -13.93 -32.63 -9.17
CA GLN A 217 -14.91 -33.32 -8.32
C GLN A 217 -16.36 -33.00 -8.71
N LEU A 218 -16.57 -32.07 -9.66
CA LEU A 218 -17.90 -31.67 -10.11
C LEU A 218 -18.41 -32.60 -11.22
N PRO A 219 -19.74 -32.70 -11.41
CA PRO A 219 -20.31 -33.39 -12.56
C PRO A 219 -19.81 -32.78 -13.89
N ASP A 220 -19.63 -33.62 -14.93
CA ASP A 220 -19.00 -33.26 -16.21
C ASP A 220 -19.47 -31.95 -16.84
N GLY A 221 -20.78 -31.64 -16.74
CA GLY A 221 -21.36 -30.41 -17.28
C GLY A 221 -20.96 -29.15 -16.51
N LEU A 222 -20.93 -29.24 -15.18
CA LEU A 222 -20.53 -28.13 -14.31
C LEU A 222 -19.02 -27.94 -14.30
N GLU A 223 -18.24 -29.03 -14.36
CA GLU A 223 -16.79 -28.97 -14.47
C GLU A 223 -16.36 -28.17 -15.71
N ARG A 224 -16.90 -28.52 -16.89
CA ARG A 224 -16.57 -27.84 -18.14
C ARG A 224 -16.95 -26.36 -18.10
N PHE A 225 -18.15 -26.04 -17.58
CA PHE A 225 -18.58 -24.65 -17.42
C PHE A 225 -17.61 -23.86 -16.55
N MET A 226 -17.25 -24.39 -15.38
CA MET A 226 -16.34 -23.73 -14.45
C MET A 226 -14.93 -23.54 -15.02
N LYS A 227 -14.38 -24.52 -15.74
CA LYS A 227 -13.06 -24.40 -16.39
C LYS A 227 -13.04 -23.38 -17.54
N VAL A 228 -14.14 -23.25 -18.27
CA VAL A 228 -14.25 -22.34 -19.42
C VAL A 228 -14.51 -20.89 -19.00
N TYR A 229 -15.24 -20.67 -17.92
CA TYR A 229 -15.64 -19.33 -17.51
C TYR A 229 -14.93 -18.79 -16.26
N PHE A 230 -14.33 -19.64 -15.42
CA PHE A 230 -13.78 -19.26 -14.11
C PHE A 230 -12.48 -20.01 -13.77
#